data_AF-A0A2T0R2W0-F1
#
_entry.id   AF-A0A2T0R2W0-F1
#
_cell.length_a   1.000
_cell.length_b   1.000
_cell.length_c   1.000
_cell.angle_alpha   90.00
_cell.angle_beta   90.00
_cell.angle_gamma   90.00
#
_symmetry.space_group_name_H-M   'P 1'
#
loop_
_entity.id
_entity.type
_entity.pdbx_description
1 polymer ?
#
loop_
_entity_poly.entity_id
_entity_poly.type
_entity_poly.pdbx_seq_one_letter_code
_entity_poly.pdbx_strand_id
1 'polypeptide(L)'
;MRRFHVDTEGSANPGVRTFWHLTPAFDVVGADGELRCSLVDDTTIAADLDAQAPPRPGWYRVVSDEPRLLRLVQRHADPAEGIGSVLATTAELFGTAVREIGGVHRLDDGAGATIAMAAPLPGERERPCEVVTPPFADDHARRLEDLLGPARDLGFTVPTEAAVHVNLDAGPFRDVGAFRHVVRTFGRRREELRGLFGTNPHCRRLAPLPAELLEVVERDWPDWAAVRAAAAATPVTKFSDVNLTRVLRVRPGPDVLEVRVLPGSIDGVEIARQADQLSEVLRGTR
;
A
#
# COMPACT_ATOMS: atom_id res chain seq x y z
N MET A 1 2.52 -16.63 8.93
CA MET A 1 1.47 -16.33 9.94
C MET A 1 0.37 -15.51 9.27
N ARG A 2 -0.91 -15.78 9.55
CA ARG A 2 -2.02 -14.96 9.02
C ARG A 2 -2.23 -13.74 9.91
N ARG A 3 -2.42 -12.57 9.30
CA ARG A 3 -2.76 -11.31 9.97
C ARG A 3 -3.80 -10.55 9.16
N PHE A 4 -4.33 -9.46 9.71
CA PHE A 4 -5.09 -8.50 8.92
C PHE A 4 -4.16 -7.50 8.21
N HIS A 5 -4.53 -7.15 6.99
CA HIS A 5 -4.05 -5.98 6.27
C HIS A 5 -5.16 -4.93 6.20
N VAL A 6 -4.81 -3.67 6.46
CA VAL A 6 -5.76 -2.55 6.45
C VAL A 6 -5.61 -1.82 5.13
N ASP A 7 -6.71 -1.65 4.40
CA ASP A 7 -6.79 -0.75 3.26
C ASP A 7 -8.16 -0.03 3.25
N THR A 8 -8.40 0.75 2.21
CA THR A 8 -9.58 1.59 2.05
C THR A 8 -10.17 1.44 0.66
N GLU A 9 -11.49 1.47 0.57
CA GLU A 9 -12.23 1.52 -0.69
C GLU A 9 -13.18 2.71 -0.76
N GLY A 10 -13.45 3.19 -1.98
CA GLY A 10 -14.45 4.22 -2.20
C GLY A 10 -15.84 3.69 -1.86
N SER A 11 -16.66 4.54 -1.23
CA SER A 11 -18.04 4.19 -0.90
C SER A 11 -19.01 4.74 -1.94
N ALA A 12 -19.96 3.91 -2.37
CA ALA A 12 -21.10 4.34 -3.19
C ALA A 12 -22.26 4.90 -2.32
N ASN A 13 -22.18 4.78 -0.99
CA ASN A 13 -23.23 5.21 -0.08
C ASN A 13 -23.22 6.74 0.11
N PRO A 14 -24.37 7.42 -0.02
CA PRO A 14 -24.47 8.85 0.26
C PRO A 14 -23.98 9.19 1.67
N GLY A 15 -23.08 10.18 1.78
CA GLY A 15 -22.55 10.65 3.07
C GLY A 15 -21.33 9.88 3.60
N VAL A 16 -21.04 8.68 3.09
CA VAL A 16 -19.82 7.93 3.42
C VAL A 16 -18.87 8.01 2.23
N ARG A 17 -17.70 8.62 2.41
CA ARG A 17 -16.71 8.76 1.32
C ARG A 17 -15.85 7.50 1.15
N THR A 18 -15.56 6.81 2.23
CA THR A 18 -14.57 5.72 2.26
C THR A 18 -14.97 4.68 3.29
N PHE A 19 -14.90 3.41 2.91
CA PHE A 19 -14.90 2.31 3.85
C PHE A 19 -13.47 1.88 4.14
N TRP A 20 -13.22 1.53 5.39
CA TRP A 20 -12.01 0.84 5.80
C TRP A 20 -12.29 -0.65 5.77
N HIS A 21 -11.31 -1.42 5.33
CA HIS A 21 -11.42 -2.88 5.36
C HIS A 21 -10.18 -3.57 5.90
N LEU A 22 -10.42 -4.74 6.53
CA LEU A 22 -9.41 -5.70 6.90
C LEU A 22 -9.52 -6.88 5.94
N THR A 23 -8.44 -7.18 5.24
CA THR A 23 -8.31 -8.37 4.41
C THR A 23 -7.27 -9.33 5.00
N PRO A 24 -7.30 -10.62 4.63
CA PRO A 24 -6.27 -11.57 5.02
C PRO A 24 -4.94 -11.16 4.41
N ALA A 25 -3.88 -11.23 5.22
CA ALA A 25 -2.50 -11.11 4.78
C ALA A 25 -1.65 -12.19 5.46
N PHE A 26 -0.49 -12.46 4.86
CA PHE A 26 0.38 -13.54 5.28
C PHE A 26 1.80 -13.03 5.46
N ASP A 27 2.33 -13.18 6.66
CA ASP A 27 3.75 -12.96 6.93
C ASP A 27 4.53 -14.25 6.66
N VAL A 28 5.54 -14.15 5.79
CA VAL A 28 6.49 -15.21 5.50
C VAL A 28 7.68 -15.04 6.44
N VAL A 29 7.89 -16.01 7.32
CA VAL A 29 8.92 -15.98 8.35
C VAL A 29 9.93 -17.09 8.06
N GLY A 30 11.22 -16.76 8.13
CA GLY A 30 12.30 -17.72 7.93
C GLY A 30 12.43 -18.71 9.08
N ALA A 31 13.27 -19.72 8.90
CA ALA A 31 13.59 -20.69 9.96
C ALA A 31 14.27 -20.04 11.19
N ASP A 32 14.88 -18.88 10.99
CA ASP A 32 15.47 -18.02 12.03
C ASP A 32 14.45 -17.16 12.78
N GLY A 33 13.16 -17.21 12.42
CA GLY A 33 12.11 -16.38 13.02
C GLY A 33 12.03 -14.96 12.45
N GLU A 34 12.88 -14.60 11.49
CA GLU A 34 12.89 -13.27 10.89
C GLU A 34 11.86 -13.14 9.76
N LEU A 35 11.21 -11.97 9.69
CA LEU A 35 10.27 -11.64 8.62
C LEU A 35 11.02 -11.56 7.27
N ARG A 36 10.52 -12.26 6.26
CA ARG A 36 11.06 -12.24 4.89
C ARG A 36 10.27 -11.32 3.99
N CYS A 37 8.95 -11.43 4.06
CA CYS A 37 8.02 -10.50 3.43
C CYS A 37 6.63 -10.64 4.06
N SER A 38 5.78 -9.66 3.80
CA SER A 38 4.33 -9.79 3.93
C SER A 38 3.70 -9.90 2.55
N LEU A 39 2.74 -10.79 2.41
CA LEU A 39 1.85 -10.90 1.26
C LEU A 39 0.52 -10.24 1.64
N VAL A 40 0.17 -9.15 0.98
CA VAL A 40 -1.03 -8.36 1.27
C VAL A 40 -1.91 -8.24 0.03
N ASP A 41 -3.20 -7.99 0.21
CA ASP A 41 -4.11 -7.74 -0.92
C ASP A 41 -3.77 -6.41 -1.60
N ASP A 42 -3.72 -6.39 -2.93
CA ASP A 42 -3.61 -5.15 -3.72
C ASP A 42 -4.95 -4.85 -4.39
N THR A 43 -5.74 -4.00 -3.74
CA THR A 43 -7.08 -3.59 -4.19
C THR A 43 -7.10 -2.90 -5.56
N THR A 44 -5.94 -2.55 -6.12
CA THR A 44 -5.84 -1.90 -7.43
C THR A 44 -5.82 -2.86 -8.61
N ILE A 45 -5.46 -4.13 -8.39
CA ILE A 45 -5.47 -5.16 -9.41
C ILE A 45 -6.91 -5.58 -9.70
N ALA A 46 -7.31 -5.53 -10.96
CA ALA A 46 -8.69 -5.84 -11.36
C ALA A 46 -8.81 -6.46 -12.75
N ALA A 47 -7.95 -6.07 -13.71
CA ALA A 47 -8.09 -6.48 -15.11
C ALA A 47 -8.00 -8.00 -15.31
N ASP A 48 -7.20 -8.69 -14.48
CA ASP A 48 -6.95 -10.13 -14.60
C ASP A 48 -7.86 -10.98 -13.70
N LEU A 49 -8.84 -10.36 -13.04
CA LEU A 49 -9.76 -11.01 -12.11
C LEU A 49 -11.15 -11.13 -12.71
N ASP A 50 -11.79 -12.29 -12.53
CA ASP A 50 -13.21 -12.43 -12.80
C ASP A 50 -14.04 -11.87 -11.64
N ALA A 51 -14.57 -10.65 -11.81
CA ALA A 51 -15.41 -9.98 -10.83
C ALA A 51 -16.69 -10.74 -10.48
N GLN A 52 -17.14 -11.70 -11.31
CA GLN A 52 -18.32 -12.52 -11.05
C GLN A 52 -18.00 -13.84 -10.35
N ALA A 53 -16.72 -14.17 -10.15
CA ALA A 53 -16.33 -15.39 -9.48
C ALA A 53 -16.86 -15.42 -8.04
N PRO A 54 -17.43 -16.57 -7.60
CA PRO A 54 -17.92 -16.70 -6.24
C PRO A 54 -16.76 -16.59 -5.23
N PRO A 55 -17.03 -16.15 -3.99
CA PRO A 55 -16.01 -16.07 -2.96
C PRO A 55 -15.47 -17.47 -2.62
N ARG A 56 -14.16 -17.56 -2.36
CA ARG A 56 -13.56 -18.80 -1.86
C ARG A 56 -13.73 -18.95 -0.35
N PRO A 57 -14.00 -20.17 0.16
CA PRO A 57 -14.00 -20.42 1.60
C PRO A 57 -12.70 -19.96 2.27
N GLY A 58 -12.83 -19.32 3.43
CA GLY A 58 -11.69 -18.77 4.18
C GLY A 58 -11.25 -17.38 3.73
N TRP A 59 -11.71 -16.87 2.60
CA TRP A 59 -11.45 -15.51 2.12
C TRP A 59 -12.64 -14.59 2.38
N TYR A 60 -12.41 -13.59 3.22
CA TYR A 60 -13.42 -12.64 3.67
C TYR A 60 -12.76 -11.32 3.99
N ARG A 61 -13.56 -10.26 4.12
CA ARG A 61 -13.12 -8.96 4.61
C ARG A 61 -13.98 -8.52 5.77
N VAL A 62 -13.40 -7.75 6.68
CA VAL A 62 -14.17 -6.96 7.65
C VAL A 62 -14.22 -5.53 7.16
N VAL A 63 -15.39 -4.89 7.13
CA VAL A 63 -15.59 -3.52 6.69
C VAL A 63 -16.18 -2.67 7.82
N SER A 64 -15.78 -1.41 7.89
CA SER A 64 -16.37 -0.39 8.77
C SER A 64 -16.17 1.00 8.15
N ASP A 65 -17.11 1.92 8.36
CA ASP A 65 -16.96 3.33 8.03
C ASP A 65 -16.18 4.11 9.12
N GLU A 66 -15.96 3.49 10.29
CA GLU A 66 -15.22 4.08 11.40
C GLU A 66 -13.87 3.35 11.63
N PRO A 67 -12.73 3.97 11.29
CA PRO A 67 -11.41 3.32 11.40
C PRO A 67 -11.05 2.92 12.84
N ARG A 68 -11.58 3.60 13.86
CA ARG A 68 -11.33 3.25 15.26
C ARG A 68 -11.95 1.90 15.62
N LEU A 69 -13.16 1.63 15.11
CA LEU A 69 -13.85 0.35 15.32
C LEU A 69 -13.16 -0.78 14.56
N LEU A 70 -12.71 -0.51 13.33
CA LEU A 70 -11.95 -1.49 12.57
C LEU A 70 -10.62 -1.87 13.24
N ARG A 71 -9.91 -0.89 13.84
CA ARG A 71 -8.69 -1.17 14.63
C ARG A 71 -8.97 -1.99 15.88
N LEU A 72 -10.15 -1.86 16.48
CA LEU A 72 -10.56 -2.69 17.60
C LEU A 72 -10.72 -4.15 17.15
N VAL A 73 -11.41 -4.39 16.02
CA VAL A 73 -11.49 -5.73 15.43
C VAL A 73 -10.10 -6.27 15.12
N GLN A 74 -9.26 -5.49 14.44
CA GLN A 74 -7.89 -5.90 14.09
C GLN A 74 -7.06 -6.33 15.31
N ARG A 75 -7.26 -5.68 16.46
CA ARG A 75 -6.49 -5.94 17.68
C ARG A 75 -6.99 -7.17 18.44
N HIS A 76 -8.28 -7.47 18.37
CA HIS A 76 -8.93 -8.47 19.22
C HIS A 76 -9.37 -9.73 18.50
N ALA A 77 -9.45 -9.71 17.17
CA ALA A 77 -9.84 -10.86 16.37
C ALA A 77 -8.62 -11.59 15.79
N ASP A 78 -8.69 -12.91 15.71
CA ASP A 78 -7.75 -13.73 14.96
C ASP A 78 -8.28 -13.94 13.52
N PRO A 79 -7.57 -13.48 12.48
CA PRO A 79 -7.97 -13.70 11.09
C PRO A 79 -8.02 -15.17 10.68
N ALA A 80 -7.44 -16.10 11.45
CA ALA A 80 -7.51 -17.54 11.20
C ALA A 80 -8.85 -18.17 11.62
N GLU A 81 -9.60 -17.56 12.55
CA GLU A 81 -10.86 -18.11 13.05
C GLU A 81 -11.99 -18.13 11.99
N GLY A 82 -11.86 -17.31 10.95
CA GLY A 82 -12.79 -17.28 9.83
C GLY A 82 -14.00 -16.35 10.03
N ILE A 83 -14.76 -16.16 8.96
CA ILE A 83 -15.79 -15.12 8.86
C ILE A 83 -16.90 -15.25 9.93
N GLY A 84 -17.23 -16.47 10.36
CA GLY A 84 -18.34 -16.73 11.27
C GLY A 84 -18.10 -16.29 12.72
N SER A 85 -16.84 -16.19 13.13
CA SER A 85 -16.46 -15.88 14.52
C SER A 85 -15.56 -14.66 14.65
N VAL A 86 -15.00 -14.13 13.55
CA VAL A 86 -14.05 -13.00 13.58
C VAL A 86 -14.58 -11.75 14.31
N LEU A 87 -15.89 -11.56 14.40
CA LEU A 87 -16.50 -10.42 15.10
C LEU A 87 -16.91 -10.75 16.56
N ALA A 88 -16.79 -11.99 17.01
CA ALA A 88 -17.31 -12.45 18.30
C ALA A 88 -16.70 -11.69 19.48
N THR A 89 -15.37 -11.61 19.57
CA THR A 89 -14.69 -10.86 20.64
C THR A 89 -15.05 -9.38 20.63
N THR A 90 -15.27 -8.80 19.46
CA THR A 90 -15.71 -7.39 19.38
C THR A 90 -17.15 -7.24 19.85
N ALA A 91 -18.03 -8.18 19.51
CA ALA A 91 -19.42 -8.19 19.95
C ALA A 91 -19.52 -8.25 21.50
N GLU A 92 -18.69 -9.07 22.14
CA GLU A 92 -18.60 -9.15 23.60
C GLU A 92 -18.25 -7.80 24.24
N LEU A 93 -17.32 -7.04 23.64
CA LEU A 93 -16.94 -5.70 24.13
C LEU A 93 -18.10 -4.70 24.09
N PHE A 94 -19.02 -4.83 23.13
CA PHE A 94 -20.20 -3.98 23.01
C PHE A 94 -21.44 -4.54 23.74
N GLY A 95 -21.34 -5.73 24.34
CA GLY A 95 -22.48 -6.40 24.95
C GLY A 95 -23.57 -6.77 23.95
N THR A 96 -23.20 -7.02 22.69
CA THR A 96 -24.11 -7.39 21.61
C THR A 96 -23.74 -8.75 21.00
N ALA A 97 -24.48 -9.17 19.97
CA ALA A 97 -24.25 -10.42 19.26
C ALA A 97 -24.12 -10.19 17.76
N VAL A 98 -23.32 -11.02 17.11
CA VAL A 98 -23.16 -11.02 15.64
C VAL A 98 -24.38 -11.68 15.01
N ARG A 99 -24.94 -11.04 13.98
CA ARG A 99 -26.09 -11.56 13.22
C ARG A 99 -25.66 -11.92 11.81
N GLU A 100 -26.07 -13.07 11.31
CA GLU A 100 -25.85 -13.46 9.91
C GLU A 100 -27.04 -13.04 9.04
N ILE A 101 -26.76 -12.38 7.92
CA ILE A 101 -27.74 -11.93 6.94
C ILE A 101 -27.17 -12.23 5.55
N GLY A 102 -27.67 -13.28 4.90
CA GLY A 102 -27.24 -13.64 3.53
C GLY A 102 -25.73 -13.90 3.41
N GLY A 103 -25.12 -14.58 4.38
CA GLY A 103 -23.68 -14.85 4.43
C GLY A 103 -22.81 -13.66 4.89
N VAL A 104 -23.41 -12.52 5.21
CA VAL A 104 -22.73 -11.38 5.85
C VAL A 104 -22.95 -11.43 7.36
N HIS A 105 -21.87 -11.34 8.12
CA HIS A 105 -21.90 -11.28 9.58
C HIS A 105 -21.86 -9.83 10.02
N ARG A 106 -22.97 -9.33 10.56
CA ARG A 106 -23.16 -7.94 10.96
C ARG A 106 -23.05 -7.80 12.48
N LEU A 107 -22.27 -6.82 12.91
CA LEU A 107 -22.17 -6.40 14.30
C LEU A 107 -22.77 -5.00 14.46
N ASP A 108 -23.74 -4.89 15.35
CA ASP A 108 -24.37 -3.63 15.74
C ASP A 108 -24.01 -3.26 17.19
N ASP A 109 -24.10 -1.96 17.51
CA ASP A 109 -24.01 -1.47 18.88
C ASP A 109 -25.33 -1.66 19.66
N GLY A 110 -25.33 -1.32 20.95
CA GLY A 110 -26.52 -1.42 21.80
C GLY A 110 -27.66 -0.48 21.41
N ALA A 111 -27.41 0.52 20.55
CA ALA A 111 -28.42 1.42 20.00
C ALA A 111 -28.94 0.94 18.62
N GLY A 112 -28.39 -0.15 18.07
CA GLY A 112 -28.78 -0.74 16.79
C GLY A 112 -28.04 -0.18 15.57
N ALA A 113 -27.01 0.64 15.74
CA ALA A 113 -26.17 1.14 14.66
C ALA A 113 -25.12 0.09 14.24
N THR A 114 -24.92 -0.10 12.94
CA THR A 114 -23.88 -1.02 12.43
C THR A 114 -22.50 -0.48 12.76
N ILE A 115 -21.69 -1.29 13.42
CA ILE A 115 -20.29 -0.99 13.75
C ILE A 115 -19.35 -1.58 12.69
N ALA A 116 -19.57 -2.85 12.35
CA ALA A 116 -18.71 -3.61 11.44
C ALA A 116 -19.50 -4.73 10.76
N MET A 117 -19.02 -5.14 9.60
CA MET A 117 -19.54 -6.31 8.88
C MET A 117 -18.38 -7.17 8.42
N ALA A 118 -18.48 -8.49 8.57
CA ALA A 118 -17.62 -9.44 7.89
C ALA A 118 -18.37 -10.04 6.71
N ALA A 119 -17.80 -9.92 5.51
CA ALA A 119 -18.41 -10.36 4.26
C ALA A 119 -17.44 -11.26 3.48
N PRO A 120 -17.94 -12.27 2.75
CA PRO A 120 -17.11 -13.05 1.82
C PRO A 120 -16.41 -12.12 0.83
N LEU A 121 -15.24 -12.54 0.33
CA LEU A 121 -14.46 -11.76 -0.62
C LEU A 121 -14.62 -12.36 -2.04
N PRO A 122 -15.56 -11.86 -2.87
CA PRO A 122 -15.79 -12.38 -4.22
C PRO A 122 -14.77 -11.81 -5.21
N GLY A 123 -14.84 -12.23 -6.48
CA GLY A 123 -14.08 -11.59 -7.54
C GLY A 123 -12.62 -12.01 -7.62
N GLU A 124 -12.35 -13.27 -7.25
CA GLU A 124 -11.02 -13.90 -7.26
C GLU A 124 -9.92 -13.16 -6.48
N ARG A 125 -10.29 -12.38 -5.47
CA ARG A 125 -9.36 -11.57 -4.67
C ARG A 125 -8.35 -12.38 -3.88
N GLU A 126 -8.52 -13.70 -3.80
CA GLU A 126 -7.50 -14.60 -3.26
C GLU A 126 -6.26 -14.76 -4.16
N ARG A 127 -6.36 -14.38 -5.44
CA ARG A 127 -5.31 -14.60 -6.44
C ARG A 127 -4.20 -13.54 -6.42
N PRO A 128 -4.48 -12.22 -6.40
CA PRO A 128 -3.43 -11.22 -6.39
C PRO A 128 -2.84 -11.02 -4.99
N CYS A 129 -1.55 -10.70 -4.93
CA CYS A 129 -0.95 -10.16 -3.72
C CYS A 129 0.18 -9.16 -4.06
N GLU A 130 0.34 -8.15 -3.22
CA GLU A 130 1.53 -7.31 -3.16
C GLU A 130 2.53 -7.95 -2.17
N VAL A 131 3.78 -8.06 -2.61
CA VAL A 131 4.90 -8.52 -1.78
C VAL A 131 5.58 -7.31 -1.15
N VAL A 132 5.49 -7.19 0.17
CA VAL A 132 6.11 -6.10 0.95
C VAL A 132 7.29 -6.67 1.73
N THR A 133 8.50 -6.20 1.45
CA THR A 133 9.71 -6.69 2.11
C THR A 133 10.09 -5.79 3.30
N PRO A 134 10.79 -6.33 4.31
CA PRO A 134 11.60 -5.50 5.20
C PRO A 134 12.68 -4.74 4.39
N PRO A 135 13.30 -3.70 4.98
CA PRO A 135 14.41 -3.00 4.34
C PRO A 135 15.57 -3.93 4.01
N PHE A 136 16.21 -3.71 2.86
CA PHE A 136 17.40 -4.43 2.44
C PHE A 136 18.61 -3.50 2.53
N ALA A 137 19.63 -3.90 3.28
CA ALA A 137 20.87 -3.12 3.38
C ALA A 137 21.77 -3.34 2.15
N ASP A 138 21.82 -4.57 1.65
CA ASP A 138 22.70 -5.02 0.58
C ASP A 138 22.07 -6.18 -0.20
N ASP A 139 22.77 -6.59 -1.27
CA ASP A 139 22.50 -7.81 -2.03
C ASP A 139 21.03 -7.95 -2.48
N HIS A 140 20.48 -6.82 -2.95
CA HIS A 140 19.06 -6.67 -3.25
C HIS A 140 18.58 -7.71 -4.26
N ALA A 141 19.37 -7.96 -5.31
CA ALA A 141 19.05 -8.93 -6.35
C ALA A 141 18.87 -10.34 -5.76
N ARG A 142 19.85 -10.85 -4.99
CA ARG A 142 19.73 -12.20 -4.39
C ARG A 142 18.56 -12.26 -3.42
N ARG A 143 18.37 -11.24 -2.57
CA ARG A 143 17.27 -11.22 -1.59
C ARG A 143 15.90 -11.18 -2.24
N LEU A 144 15.75 -10.46 -3.35
CA LEU A 144 14.52 -10.48 -4.15
C LEU A 144 14.33 -11.83 -4.85
N GLU A 145 15.39 -12.44 -5.36
CA GLU A 145 15.35 -13.75 -6.02
C GLU A 145 14.98 -14.88 -5.04
N ASP A 146 15.49 -14.85 -3.82
CA ASP A 146 15.12 -15.79 -2.75
C ASP A 146 13.60 -15.74 -2.47
N LEU A 147 12.94 -14.61 -2.72
CA LEU A 147 11.50 -14.41 -2.54
C LEU A 147 10.70 -14.73 -3.81
N LEU A 148 11.14 -14.21 -4.95
CA LEU A 148 10.36 -14.19 -6.20
C LEU A 148 10.63 -15.39 -7.10
N GLY A 149 11.80 -16.03 -6.98
CA GLY A 149 12.13 -17.27 -7.67
C GLY A 149 11.10 -18.37 -7.44
N PRO A 150 10.77 -18.71 -6.18
CA PRO A 150 9.73 -19.68 -5.86
C PRO A 150 8.35 -19.31 -6.44
N ALA A 151 8.00 -18.01 -6.48
CA ALA A 151 6.73 -17.58 -7.06
C ALA A 151 6.69 -17.87 -8.57
N ARG A 152 7.79 -17.61 -9.30
CA ARG A 152 7.91 -17.95 -10.72
C ARG A 152 7.84 -19.46 -10.95
N ASP A 153 8.54 -20.25 -10.14
CA ASP A 153 8.51 -21.72 -10.23
C ASP A 153 7.11 -22.31 -10.00
N LEU A 154 6.31 -21.65 -9.16
CA LEU A 154 4.91 -21.99 -8.91
C LEU A 154 3.95 -21.48 -9.98
N GLY A 155 4.44 -20.75 -11.00
CA GLY A 155 3.64 -20.24 -12.11
C GLY A 155 2.88 -18.94 -11.81
N PHE A 156 3.31 -18.16 -10.80
CA PHE A 156 2.77 -16.82 -10.61
C PHE A 156 3.16 -15.91 -11.79
N THR A 157 2.28 -14.98 -12.12
CA THR A 157 2.47 -14.01 -13.20
C THR A 157 2.36 -12.59 -12.67
N VAL A 158 2.90 -11.62 -13.41
CA VAL A 158 2.76 -10.19 -13.12
C VAL A 158 1.37 -9.73 -13.58
N PRO A 159 0.54 -9.13 -12.70
CA PRO A 159 -0.74 -8.56 -13.11
C PRO A 159 -0.62 -7.39 -14.08
N THR A 160 -1.65 -7.17 -14.89
CA THR A 160 -1.74 -6.08 -15.88
C THR A 160 -1.52 -4.71 -15.24
N GLU A 161 -2.07 -4.45 -14.05
CA GLU A 161 -1.95 -3.15 -13.36
C GLU A 161 -0.72 -3.03 -12.44
N ALA A 162 0.12 -4.07 -12.37
CA ALA A 162 1.20 -4.16 -11.38
C ALA A 162 2.27 -3.08 -11.53
N ALA A 163 2.82 -2.69 -10.39
CA ALA A 163 3.94 -1.77 -10.24
C ALA A 163 4.91 -2.29 -9.18
N VAL A 164 6.14 -1.81 -9.22
CA VAL A 164 7.11 -1.97 -8.13
C VAL A 164 7.25 -0.62 -7.42
N HIS A 165 7.00 -0.61 -6.12
CA HIS A 165 7.23 0.56 -5.28
C HIS A 165 8.58 0.44 -4.56
N VAL A 166 9.48 1.38 -4.82
CA VAL A 166 10.78 1.45 -4.13
C VAL A 166 10.67 2.42 -2.97
N ASN A 167 10.90 1.93 -1.75
CA ASN A 167 10.90 2.73 -0.54
C ASN A 167 12.34 2.96 -0.08
N LEU A 168 12.78 4.22 -0.11
CA LEU A 168 14.12 4.63 0.29
C LEU A 168 14.07 5.34 1.64
N ASP A 169 15.13 5.29 2.43
CA ASP A 169 15.24 6.11 3.65
C ASP A 169 15.01 7.59 3.32
N ALA A 170 14.10 8.23 4.06
CA ALA A 170 13.78 9.64 3.85
C ALA A 170 14.87 10.59 4.37
N GLY A 171 15.74 10.13 5.29
CA GLY A 171 16.76 10.95 5.95
C GLY A 171 17.57 11.83 4.99
N PRO A 172 18.21 11.26 3.95
CA PRO A 172 18.98 12.02 2.96
C PRO A 172 18.18 13.06 2.17
N PHE A 173 16.86 12.93 2.09
CA PHE A 173 15.98 13.83 1.34
C PHE A 173 15.40 14.96 2.20
N ARG A 174 15.83 15.08 3.46
CA ARG A 174 15.48 16.17 4.40
C ARG A 174 16.51 17.28 4.42
N ASP A 175 17.05 17.55 3.24
CA ASP A 175 17.90 18.68 2.93
C ASP A 175 17.19 19.53 1.87
N VAL A 176 17.37 20.85 1.91
CA VAL A 176 16.70 21.77 0.96
C VAL A 176 17.11 21.45 -0.47
N GLY A 177 18.40 21.21 -0.72
CA GLY A 177 18.93 20.88 -2.03
C GLY A 177 18.46 19.52 -2.53
N ALA A 178 18.58 18.49 -1.69
CA ALA A 178 18.14 17.14 -2.03
C ALA A 178 16.63 17.07 -2.31
N PHE A 179 15.80 17.69 -1.47
CA PHE A 179 14.35 17.73 -1.68
C PHE A 179 13.97 18.48 -2.95
N ARG A 180 14.60 19.65 -3.19
CA ARG A 180 14.42 20.42 -4.43
C ARG A 180 14.80 19.58 -5.65
N HIS A 181 15.89 18.83 -5.59
CA HIS A 181 16.31 17.91 -6.66
C HIS A 181 15.26 16.85 -6.96
N VAL A 182 14.73 16.18 -5.94
CA VAL A 182 13.66 15.18 -6.10
C VAL A 182 12.43 15.80 -6.76
N VAL A 183 11.93 16.91 -6.22
CA VAL A 183 10.72 17.58 -6.74
C VAL A 183 10.91 18.04 -8.18
N ARG A 184 12.08 18.63 -8.52
CA ARG A 184 12.38 19.04 -9.89
C ARG A 184 12.48 17.85 -10.83
N THR A 185 13.15 16.78 -10.40
CA THR A 185 13.33 15.56 -11.20
C THR A 185 11.99 14.94 -11.56
N PHE A 186 11.15 14.65 -10.58
CA PHE A 186 9.84 14.03 -10.83
C PHE A 186 8.78 15.00 -11.37
N GLY A 187 8.88 16.30 -11.07
CA GLY A 187 7.91 17.29 -11.53
C GLY A 187 8.18 17.79 -12.96
N ARG A 188 9.45 18.02 -13.34
CA ARG A 188 9.79 18.57 -14.67
C ARG A 188 10.15 17.50 -15.69
N ARG A 189 10.76 16.39 -15.26
CA ARG A 189 11.22 15.31 -16.16
C ARG A 189 10.29 14.09 -16.09
N ARG A 190 9.04 14.28 -15.70
CA ARG A 190 8.07 13.20 -15.46
C ARG A 190 8.01 12.19 -16.62
N GLU A 191 7.68 12.65 -17.82
CA GLU A 191 7.50 11.75 -18.97
C GLU A 191 8.83 11.12 -19.42
N GLU A 192 9.95 11.83 -19.26
CA GLU A 192 11.28 11.27 -19.51
C GLU A 192 11.59 10.11 -18.54
N LEU A 193 11.32 10.28 -17.25
CA LEU A 193 11.50 9.23 -16.25
C LEU A 193 10.56 8.05 -16.50
N ARG A 194 9.31 8.31 -16.90
CA ARG A 194 8.37 7.23 -17.24
C ARG A 194 8.83 6.44 -18.46
N GLY A 195 9.38 7.12 -19.46
CA GLY A 195 10.02 6.48 -20.61
C GLY A 195 11.27 5.69 -20.21
N LEU A 196 12.11 6.25 -19.33
CA LEU A 196 13.34 5.63 -18.86
C LEU A 196 13.07 4.31 -18.11
N PHE A 197 12.09 4.30 -17.22
CA PHE A 197 11.76 3.11 -16.42
C PHE A 197 10.74 2.19 -17.10
N GLY A 198 10.16 2.59 -18.24
CA GLY A 198 9.08 1.83 -18.87
C GLY A 198 7.84 1.72 -17.97
N THR A 199 7.45 2.82 -17.33
CA THR A 199 6.30 2.85 -16.39
C THR A 199 5.07 2.23 -17.01
N ASN A 200 4.46 1.28 -16.30
CA ASN A 200 3.28 0.57 -16.77
C ASN A 200 2.10 1.57 -16.98
N PRO A 201 1.54 1.67 -18.21
CA PRO A 201 0.45 2.60 -18.52
C PRO A 201 -0.88 2.21 -17.87
N HIS A 202 -1.01 0.96 -17.39
CA HIS A 202 -2.23 0.47 -16.73
C HIS A 202 -2.28 0.76 -15.23
N CYS A 203 -1.20 1.28 -14.63
CA CYS A 203 -1.20 1.67 -13.22
C CYS A 203 -2.17 2.84 -12.96
N ARG A 204 -3.13 2.62 -12.04
CA ARG A 204 -4.23 3.57 -11.79
C ARG A 204 -3.92 4.66 -10.74
N ARG A 205 -2.87 4.48 -9.94
CA ARG A 205 -2.53 5.33 -8.77
C ARG A 205 -1.22 6.10 -8.97
N LEU A 206 -1.10 6.74 -10.13
CA LEU A 206 0.02 7.60 -10.53
C LEU A 206 -0.49 8.97 -10.97
N ALA A 207 0.25 10.01 -10.63
CA ALA A 207 -0.11 11.40 -10.88
C ALA A 207 1.13 12.29 -10.85
N PRO A 208 1.12 13.43 -11.56
CA PRO A 208 2.17 14.43 -11.40
C PRO A 208 2.21 14.97 -9.96
N LEU A 209 3.34 15.58 -9.61
CA LEU A 209 3.41 16.41 -8.40
C LEU A 209 2.57 17.70 -8.61
N PRO A 210 1.99 18.27 -7.54
CA PRO A 210 1.28 19.55 -7.64
C PRO A 210 2.18 20.67 -8.16
N ALA A 211 1.63 21.57 -8.98
CA ALA A 211 2.38 22.70 -9.53
C ALA A 211 2.86 23.64 -8.41
N GLU A 212 2.04 23.80 -7.36
CA GLU A 212 2.36 24.60 -6.17
C GLU A 212 3.59 24.06 -5.43
N LEU A 213 3.79 22.74 -5.44
CA LEU A 213 4.99 22.14 -4.85
C LEU A 213 6.24 22.49 -5.65
N LEU A 214 6.15 22.53 -6.98
CA LEU A 214 7.24 23.01 -7.83
C LEU A 214 7.57 24.47 -7.52
N GLU A 215 6.56 25.35 -7.45
CA GLU A 215 6.77 26.76 -7.09
C GLU A 215 7.41 26.92 -5.71
N VAL A 216 7.02 26.10 -4.73
CA VAL A 216 7.64 26.11 -3.39
C VAL A 216 9.12 25.83 -3.48
N VAL A 217 9.55 24.77 -4.19
CA VAL A 217 10.98 24.40 -4.21
C VAL A 217 11.85 25.35 -5.07
N GLU A 218 11.25 26.17 -5.94
CA GLU A 218 11.98 27.21 -6.68
C GLU A 218 12.36 28.42 -5.84
N ARG A 219 11.69 28.65 -4.70
CA ARG A 219 12.04 29.73 -3.76
C ARG A 219 13.29 29.38 -2.98
N ASP A 220 13.95 30.40 -2.46
CA ASP A 220 15.04 30.23 -1.51
C ASP A 220 14.51 29.96 -0.11
N TRP A 221 15.06 28.94 0.53
CA TRP A 221 14.67 28.51 1.86
C TRP A 221 15.89 28.51 2.78
N PRO A 222 15.76 29.04 4.01
CA PRO A 222 16.88 29.08 4.94
C PRO A 222 17.24 27.70 5.50
N ASP A 223 16.25 26.80 5.63
CA ASP A 223 16.43 25.47 6.18
C ASP A 223 15.32 24.49 5.73
N TRP A 224 15.51 23.22 6.08
CA TRP A 224 14.56 22.14 5.83
C TRP A 224 13.20 22.35 6.50
N ALA A 225 13.17 22.92 7.72
CA ALA A 225 11.92 23.06 8.47
C ALA A 225 10.97 24.03 7.77
N ALA A 226 11.49 25.12 7.22
CA ALA A 226 10.75 26.13 6.47
C ALA A 226 10.20 25.56 5.14
N VAL A 227 11.05 24.93 4.32
CA VAL A 227 10.57 24.35 3.05
C VAL A 227 9.57 23.22 3.28
N ARG A 228 9.78 22.38 4.31
CA ARG A 228 8.84 21.31 4.66
C ARG A 228 7.47 21.86 5.03
N ALA A 229 7.42 22.89 5.87
CA ALA A 229 6.15 23.51 6.29
C ALA A 229 5.37 24.06 5.08
N ALA A 230 6.06 24.75 4.17
CA ALA A 230 5.45 25.26 2.94
C ALA A 230 5.01 24.14 1.99
N ALA A 231 5.85 23.14 1.77
CA ALA A 231 5.55 22.01 0.90
C ALA A 231 4.39 21.15 1.44
N ALA A 232 4.30 20.94 2.76
CA ALA A 232 3.22 20.20 3.40
C ALA A 232 1.86 20.91 3.28
N ALA A 233 1.84 22.22 3.03
CA ALA A 233 0.61 23.00 2.81
C ALA A 233 0.08 22.90 1.35
N THR A 234 0.85 22.30 0.44
CA THR A 234 0.41 22.05 -0.95
C THR A 234 -0.47 20.79 -1.03
N PRO A 235 -1.24 20.56 -2.10
CA PRO A 235 -2.15 19.41 -2.21
C PRO A 235 -1.42 18.09 -2.54
N VAL A 236 -0.29 17.80 -1.88
CA VAL A 236 0.46 16.55 -2.04
C VAL A 236 -0.37 15.34 -1.65
N THR A 237 -0.29 14.28 -2.45
CA THR A 237 -1.00 13.02 -2.20
C THR A 237 -0.06 11.83 -2.26
N LYS A 238 -0.51 10.67 -1.76
CA LYS A 238 0.24 9.41 -1.89
C LYS A 238 0.21 8.81 -3.30
N PHE A 239 -0.64 9.32 -4.19
CA PHE A 239 -0.87 8.77 -5.53
C PHE A 239 -0.04 9.49 -6.61
N SER A 240 0.97 10.25 -6.22
CA SER A 240 1.93 10.84 -7.16
C SER A 240 3.05 9.85 -7.50
N ASP A 241 3.64 9.97 -8.69
CA ASP A 241 4.75 9.15 -9.19
C ASP A 241 5.90 8.99 -8.17
N VAL A 242 6.11 10.03 -7.36
CA VAL A 242 6.88 9.99 -6.12
C VAL A 242 5.99 10.47 -4.97
N ASN A 243 5.81 9.64 -3.95
CA ASN A 243 5.03 9.95 -2.78
C ASN A 243 5.91 10.61 -1.71
N LEU A 244 5.69 11.91 -1.52
CA LEU A 244 6.42 12.75 -0.57
C LEU A 244 5.70 12.91 0.78
N THR A 245 4.51 12.30 0.96
CA THR A 245 3.67 12.55 2.14
C THR A 245 4.33 12.13 3.46
N ARG A 246 5.22 11.13 3.42
CA ARG A 246 6.01 10.66 4.57
C ARG A 246 7.20 11.58 4.86
N VAL A 247 7.98 11.93 3.84
CA VAL A 247 9.09 12.90 3.90
C VAL A 247 8.61 14.23 4.50
N LEU A 248 7.45 14.71 4.05
CA LEU A 248 6.82 15.95 4.51
C LEU A 248 6.05 15.84 5.83
N ARG A 249 5.94 14.62 6.39
CA ARG A 249 5.17 14.31 7.61
C ARG A 249 3.68 14.70 7.53
N VAL A 250 3.11 14.70 6.34
CA VAL A 250 1.66 14.89 6.10
C VAL A 250 0.88 13.66 6.56
N ARG A 251 1.48 12.46 6.47
CA ARG A 251 0.85 11.21 6.92
C ARG A 251 1.76 10.42 7.88
N PRO A 252 1.22 9.74 8.91
CA PRO A 252 1.99 8.93 9.87
C PRO A 252 2.37 7.54 9.35
N GLY A 253 3.63 7.12 9.45
CA GLY A 253 4.09 5.80 8.99
C GLY A 253 5.62 5.75 8.83
N PRO A 254 6.16 4.76 8.09
CA PRO A 254 7.60 4.60 7.92
C PRO A 254 8.21 5.83 7.25
N ASP A 255 9.44 6.12 7.65
CA ASP A 255 10.14 7.32 7.25
C ASP A 255 10.84 7.15 5.90
N VAL A 256 10.03 7.14 4.83
CA VAL A 256 10.49 6.76 3.50
C VAL A 256 10.14 7.77 2.40
N LEU A 257 10.98 7.83 1.38
CA LEU A 257 10.63 8.33 0.06
C LEU A 257 10.14 7.14 -0.77
N GLU A 258 8.87 7.13 -1.19
CA GLU A 258 8.30 6.06 -2.01
C GLU A 258 8.26 6.50 -3.48
N VAL A 259 8.94 5.75 -4.35
CA VAL A 259 8.92 5.94 -5.80
C VAL A 259 8.07 4.86 -6.45
N ARG A 260 7.16 5.24 -7.35
CA ARG A 260 6.08 4.37 -7.84
C ARG A 260 6.09 4.18 -9.36
N VAL A 261 7.18 4.57 -10.04
CA VAL A 261 7.25 4.61 -11.51
C VAL A 261 7.79 3.34 -12.16
N LEU A 262 8.24 2.36 -11.38
CA LEU A 262 8.79 1.12 -11.92
C LEU A 262 7.63 0.17 -12.33
N PRO A 263 7.72 -0.48 -13.50
CA PRO A 263 6.71 -1.45 -13.93
C PRO A 263 6.70 -2.67 -13.00
N GLY A 264 5.56 -3.37 -12.96
CA GLY A 264 5.45 -4.65 -12.28
C GLY A 264 6.47 -5.66 -12.83
N SER A 265 7.12 -6.38 -11.92
CA SER A 265 8.03 -7.47 -12.26
C SER A 265 8.00 -8.51 -11.15
N ILE A 266 8.26 -9.75 -11.52
CA ILE A 266 8.58 -10.83 -10.57
C ILE A 266 10.01 -11.32 -10.75
N ASP A 267 10.84 -10.63 -11.54
CA ASP A 267 12.28 -10.86 -11.68
C ASP A 267 13.04 -9.93 -10.72
N GLY A 268 13.66 -10.50 -9.70
CA GLY A 268 14.36 -9.78 -8.65
C GLY A 268 15.66 -9.12 -9.13
N VAL A 269 16.32 -9.67 -10.14
CA VAL A 269 17.51 -9.05 -10.76
C VAL A 269 17.10 -7.79 -11.50
N GLU A 270 16.03 -7.85 -12.28
CA GLU A 270 15.50 -6.70 -13.00
C GLU A 270 15.02 -5.59 -12.06
N ILE A 271 14.32 -5.96 -10.98
CA ILE A 271 13.89 -4.99 -9.95
C ILE A 271 15.09 -4.30 -9.30
N ALA A 272 16.11 -5.07 -8.89
CA ALA A 272 17.31 -4.51 -8.28
C ALA A 272 18.04 -3.55 -9.23
N ARG A 273 18.19 -3.93 -10.51
CA ARG A 273 18.79 -3.09 -11.54
C ARG A 273 18.05 -1.77 -11.73
N GLN A 274 16.72 -1.80 -11.76
CA GLN A 274 15.90 -0.58 -11.87
C GLN A 274 15.98 0.28 -10.60
N ALA A 275 16.06 -0.34 -9.42
CA ALA A 275 16.26 0.37 -8.15
C ALA A 275 17.64 1.05 -8.06
N ASP A 276 18.68 0.41 -8.59
CA ASP A 276 20.02 1.01 -8.72
C ASP A 276 20.00 2.20 -9.68
N GLN A 277 19.40 2.04 -10.86
CA GLN A 277 19.23 3.13 -11.82
C GLN A 277 18.43 4.31 -11.24
N LEU A 278 17.38 4.03 -10.46
CA LEU A 278 16.63 5.03 -9.71
C LEU A 278 17.52 5.76 -8.70
N SER A 279 18.38 5.03 -7.98
CA SER A 279 19.32 5.61 -7.03
C SER A 279 20.31 6.57 -7.70
N GLU A 280 20.75 6.26 -8.92
CA GLU A 280 21.59 7.17 -9.73
C GLU A 280 20.85 8.46 -10.11
N VAL A 281 19.60 8.34 -10.59
CA VAL A 281 18.74 9.50 -10.89
C VAL A 281 18.59 10.42 -9.67
N LEU A 282 18.37 9.83 -8.50
CA LEU A 282 18.18 10.55 -7.24
C LEU A 282 19.45 11.21 -6.71
N ARG A 283 20.64 10.63 -6.98
CA ARG A 283 21.93 11.26 -6.64
C ARG A 283 22.25 12.45 -7.54
N GLY A 284 21.62 12.53 -8.71
CA GLY A 284 21.95 13.48 -9.77
C GLY A 284 23.25 13.08 -10.45
N THR A 285 23.24 12.94 -11.78
CA THR A 285 24.47 12.85 -12.55
C THR A 285 25.29 14.11 -12.26
N ARG A 286 26.45 13.95 -11.61
CA ARG A 286 27.44 15.02 -11.42
C ARG A 286 27.95 15.52 -12.76
#